data_AF-A0A0Q4C0S8-F1
#
_entry.id   AF-A0A0Q4C0S8-F1
#
_cell.length_a   1.000
_cell.length_b   1.000
_cell.length_c   1.000
_cell.angle_alpha   90.00
_cell.angle_beta   90.00
_cell.angle_gamma   90.00
#
_symmetry.space_group_name_H-M   'P 1'
#
loop_
_entity.id
_entity.type
_entity.pdbx_description
1 polymer ?
#
loop_
_entity_poly.entity_id
_entity_poly.type
_entity_poly.pdbx_seq_one_letter_code
_entity_poly.pdbx_strand_id
1 'polypeptide(L)'
;MSPFKRSGYWKDVSPTGMVADFIAVWKQAGQNRWRIAAVSGACTFAVFYLMSTQEASAPHPPPKVTYISILKSHRSDAEIEAENVANQAAKESNARELARRDKNVRDLYKSIGRMSGMDVDKIAREADAEDAAKAKAERERVIATLKRGGIANPTLAPDIDGQ
;
A
#
# COMPACT_ATOMS: atom_id res chain seq x y z
N MET A 1 1.88 -25.28 -50.81
CA MET A 1 1.05 -24.61 -49.79
C MET A 1 1.94 -24.31 -48.60
N SER A 2 2.08 -23.04 -48.21
CA SER A 2 2.99 -22.63 -47.12
C SER A 2 2.41 -23.06 -45.76
N PRO A 3 3.15 -23.80 -44.91
CA PRO A 3 2.60 -24.44 -43.71
C PRO A 3 2.34 -23.48 -42.52
N PHE A 4 2.50 -22.16 -42.68
CA PHE A 4 2.32 -21.20 -41.58
C PHE A 4 1.21 -20.21 -41.89
N LYS A 5 0.04 -20.42 -41.28
CA LYS A 5 -1.08 -19.47 -41.31
C LYS A 5 -0.69 -18.26 -40.44
N ARG A 6 -0.29 -17.14 -41.06
CA ARG A 6 -0.03 -15.88 -40.35
C ARG A 6 -1.32 -15.41 -39.69
N SER A 7 -1.39 -15.42 -38.36
CA SER A 7 -2.57 -14.97 -37.59
C SER A 7 -2.17 -13.89 -36.59
N GLY A 8 -3.12 -12.99 -36.30
CA GLY A 8 -2.92 -11.85 -35.39
C GLY A 8 -1.93 -10.79 -35.91
N TYR A 9 -1.15 -10.20 -35.00
CA TYR A 9 -0.15 -9.14 -35.23
C TYR A 9 0.87 -9.46 -36.34
N TRP A 10 1.08 -10.75 -36.65
CA TRP A 10 2.08 -11.21 -37.62
C TRP A 10 1.60 -11.24 -39.07
N LYS A 11 0.34 -10.87 -39.33
CA LYS A 11 -0.21 -10.80 -40.70
C LYS A 11 0.46 -9.72 -41.54
N ASP A 12 0.76 -8.59 -40.93
CA ASP A 12 1.35 -7.41 -41.59
C ASP A 12 2.88 -7.36 -41.47
N VAL A 13 3.47 -8.25 -40.66
CA VAL A 13 4.92 -8.38 -40.54
C VAL A 13 5.46 -9.23 -41.69
N SER A 14 6.30 -8.63 -42.52
CA SER A 14 7.02 -9.32 -43.60
C SER A 14 8.52 -9.42 -43.27
N PRO A 15 9.01 -10.57 -42.76
CA PRO A 15 10.43 -10.73 -42.44
C PRO A 15 11.35 -10.45 -43.63
N THR A 16 10.89 -10.84 -44.83
CA THR A 16 11.59 -10.58 -46.10
C THR A 16 11.61 -9.08 -46.45
N GLY A 17 10.53 -8.35 -46.14
CA GLY A 17 10.45 -6.90 -46.36
C GLY A 17 11.39 -6.15 -45.42
N MET A 18 11.45 -6.55 -44.15
CA MET A 18 12.37 -5.95 -43.16
C MET A 18 13.84 -6.07 -43.58
N VAL A 19 14.24 -7.23 -44.12
CA VAL A 19 15.62 -7.44 -44.61
C VAL A 19 15.89 -6.59 -45.86
N ALA A 20 14.92 -6.50 -46.78
CA ALA A 20 15.06 -5.67 -47.99
C ALA A 20 15.20 -4.18 -47.64
N ASP A 21 14.43 -3.70 -46.66
CA ASP A 21 14.50 -2.32 -46.16
C ASP A 21 15.85 -2.04 -45.51
N PHE A 22 16.35 -2.97 -44.69
CA PHE A 22 17.68 -2.86 -44.10
C PHE A 22 18.78 -2.78 -45.17
N ILE A 23 18.71 -3.60 -46.23
CA ILE A 23 19.66 -3.56 -47.35
C ILE A 23 19.58 -2.22 -48.09
N ALA A 24 18.38 -1.67 -48.28
CA ALA A 24 18.19 -0.37 -48.92
C ALA A 24 18.84 0.76 -48.10
N VAL A 25 18.58 0.81 -46.79
CA VAL A 25 19.18 1.79 -45.87
C VAL A 25 20.71 1.61 -45.80
N TRP A 26 21.20 0.38 -45.78
CA TRP A 26 22.63 0.07 -45.78
C TRP A 26 23.35 0.58 -47.03
N LYS A 27 22.70 0.49 -48.19
CA LYS A 27 23.20 1.06 -49.45
C LYS A 27 23.13 2.60 -49.44
N GLN A 28 22.04 3.18 -48.93
CA GLN A 28 21.85 4.63 -48.83
C GLN A 28 22.90 5.30 -47.93
N ALA A 29 23.35 4.62 -46.87
CA ALA A 29 24.38 5.11 -45.96
C ALA A 29 25.77 5.34 -46.63
N GLY A 30 25.97 4.83 -47.86
CA GLY A 30 27.15 5.12 -48.67
C GLY A 30 28.47 4.78 -47.97
N GLN A 31 29.46 5.67 -48.06
CA GLN A 31 30.78 5.47 -47.43
C GLN A 31 30.73 5.49 -45.90
N ASN A 32 29.73 6.13 -45.29
CA ASN A 32 29.62 6.27 -43.84
C ASN A 32 28.96 5.07 -43.14
N ARG A 33 28.53 4.04 -43.88
CA ARG A 33 27.83 2.85 -43.35
C ARG A 33 28.53 2.22 -42.13
N TRP A 34 29.86 2.10 -42.17
CA TRP A 34 30.63 1.51 -41.08
C TRP A 34 30.76 2.42 -39.86
N ARG A 35 30.79 3.75 -40.06
CA ARG A 35 30.79 4.73 -38.96
C ARG A 35 29.46 4.71 -38.23
N ILE A 36 28.35 4.72 -38.99
CA ILE A 36 27.00 4.67 -38.44
C ILE A 36 26.78 3.35 -37.68
N ALA A 37 27.20 2.22 -38.27
CA ALA A 37 27.13 0.91 -37.62
C ALA A 37 27.97 0.82 -36.34
N ALA A 38 29.17 1.40 -36.34
CA ALA A 38 30.04 1.43 -35.17
C ALA A 38 29.42 2.26 -34.03
N VAL A 39 28.86 3.45 -34.34
CA VAL A 39 28.21 4.31 -33.34
C VAL A 39 26.95 3.67 -32.79
N SER A 40 26.08 3.11 -33.64
CA SER A 40 24.85 2.45 -33.18
C SER A 40 25.16 1.20 -32.35
N GLY A 41 26.17 0.43 -32.75
CA GLY A 41 26.68 -0.71 -31.99
C GLY A 41 27.25 -0.30 -30.63
N ALA A 42 28.04 0.78 -30.59
CA ALA A 42 28.61 1.30 -29.35
C ALA A 42 27.53 1.80 -28.37
N CYS A 43 26.53 2.53 -28.86
CA CYS A 43 25.39 2.97 -28.03
C CYS A 43 24.63 1.78 -27.44
N THR A 44 24.35 0.76 -28.25
CA THR A 44 23.63 -0.45 -27.81
C THR A 44 24.46 -1.22 -26.77
N PHE A 45 25.74 -1.44 -27.07
CA PHE A 45 26.66 -2.12 -26.17
C PHE A 45 26.82 -1.39 -24.83
N ALA A 46 26.92 -0.06 -24.84
CA ALA A 46 27.06 0.74 -23.62
C ALA A 46 25.87 0.54 -22.66
N VAL A 47 24.64 0.51 -23.18
CA VAL A 47 23.43 0.27 -22.38
C VAL A 47 23.46 -1.13 -21.75
N PHE A 48 23.73 -2.17 -22.56
CA PHE A 48 23.79 -3.54 -22.04
C PHE A 48 24.95 -3.77 -21.09
N TYR A 49 26.10 -3.15 -21.33
CA TYR A 49 27.25 -3.21 -20.43
C TYR A 49 26.91 -2.60 -19.07
N LEU A 50 26.33 -1.39 -19.04
CA LEU A 50 25.90 -0.75 -17.79
C LEU A 50 24.85 -1.58 -17.06
N MET A 51 23.91 -2.18 -17.78
CA MET A 51 22.92 -3.08 -17.20
C MET A 51 23.56 -4.33 -16.60
N SER A 52 24.57 -4.91 -17.27
CA SER A 52 25.31 -6.08 -16.76
C SER A 52 26.16 -5.79 -15.53
N THR A 53 26.60 -4.55 -15.33
CA THR A 53 27.35 -4.15 -14.13
C THR A 53 26.46 -3.87 -12.93
N GLN A 54 25.15 -3.73 -13.13
CA GLN A 54 24.21 -3.55 -12.04
C GLN A 54 23.90 -4.91 -11.44
N GLU A 55 24.50 -5.20 -10.29
CA GLU A 55 24.10 -6.34 -9.47
C GLU A 55 22.63 -6.13 -9.08
N ALA A 56 21.78 -7.12 -9.41
CA ALA A 56 20.47 -7.20 -8.79
C ALA A 56 20.70 -7.32 -7.29
N SER A 57 20.38 -6.27 -6.54
CA SER A 57 20.50 -6.27 -5.08
C SER A 57 19.75 -7.50 -4.58
N ALA A 58 20.49 -8.48 -4.06
CA ALA A 58 19.88 -9.65 -3.45
C ALA A 58 18.85 -9.16 -2.41
N PRO A 59 17.69 -9.82 -2.25
CA PRO A 59 16.70 -9.41 -1.27
C PRO A 59 17.40 -9.13 0.05
N HIS A 60 17.26 -7.91 0.58
CA HIS A 60 17.91 -7.53 1.83
C HIS A 60 17.65 -8.63 2.87
N PRO A 61 18.70 -9.15 3.55
CA PRO A 61 18.48 -10.13 4.59
C PRO A 61 17.52 -9.55 5.62
N PRO A 62 16.55 -10.34 6.13
CA PRO A 62 15.56 -9.82 7.06
C PRO A 62 16.25 -9.18 8.27
N PRO A 63 15.71 -8.07 8.80
CA PRO A 63 16.32 -7.38 9.91
C PRO A 63 16.44 -8.32 11.12
N LYS A 64 17.58 -8.25 11.82
CA LYS A 64 17.77 -8.94 13.10
C LYS A 64 16.94 -8.22 14.16
N VAL A 65 15.88 -8.86 14.67
CA VAL A 65 15.05 -8.33 15.76
C VAL A 65 15.65 -8.76 17.09
N THR A 66 16.17 -7.81 17.86
CA THR A 66 16.57 -8.04 19.26
C THR A 66 15.41 -7.66 20.17
N TYR A 67 14.81 -8.64 20.84
CA TYR A 67 13.79 -8.39 21.84
C TYR A 67 14.45 -7.95 23.15
N ILE A 68 14.12 -6.75 23.62
CA ILE A 68 14.52 -6.26 24.94
C ILE A 68 13.33 -6.49 25.87
N SER A 69 13.40 -7.51 26.73
CA SER A 69 12.38 -7.73 27.75
C SER A 69 12.56 -6.73 28.90
N ILE A 70 11.55 -5.89 29.12
CA ILE A 70 11.49 -4.95 30.26
C ILE A 70 10.94 -5.65 31.51
N LEU A 71 10.31 -6.81 31.32
CA LEU A 71 9.66 -7.57 32.38
C LEU A 71 10.63 -8.59 32.98
N LYS A 72 10.62 -8.73 34.31
CA LYS A 72 11.43 -9.73 35.01
C LYS A 72 11.02 -11.14 34.56
N SER A 73 12.00 -11.99 34.23
CA SER A 73 11.80 -13.34 33.69
C SER A 73 11.18 -14.35 34.67
N HIS A 74 11.19 -14.05 35.97
CA HIS A 74 10.76 -14.97 37.04
C HIS A 74 9.66 -14.37 37.93
N ARG A 75 8.78 -13.52 37.38
CA ARG A 75 7.61 -13.04 38.14
C ARG A 75 6.63 -14.19 38.35
N SER A 76 6.04 -14.23 39.53
CA SER A 76 4.94 -15.14 39.84
C SER A 76 3.63 -14.66 39.21
N ASP A 77 2.69 -15.59 39.00
CA ASP A 77 1.37 -15.28 38.45
C ASP A 77 0.61 -14.25 39.29
N ALA A 78 0.76 -14.29 40.62
CA ALA A 78 0.18 -13.31 41.53
C ALA A 78 0.75 -11.89 41.35
N GLU A 79 2.06 -11.76 41.08
CA GLU A 79 2.67 -10.47 40.77
C GLU A 79 2.20 -9.94 39.40
N ILE A 80 2.03 -10.84 38.43
CA ILE A 80 1.50 -10.47 37.09
C ILE A 80 0.07 -9.96 37.20
N GLU A 81 -0.79 -10.65 37.95
CA GLU A 81 -2.18 -10.23 38.15
C GLU A 81 -2.26 -8.87 38.86
N ALA A 82 -1.50 -8.68 39.95
CA ALA A 82 -1.47 -7.41 40.67
C ALA A 82 -0.98 -6.25 39.78
N GLU A 83 0.06 -6.47 38.97
CA GLU A 83 0.58 -5.47 38.03
C GLU A 83 -0.43 -5.16 36.92
N ASN A 84 -1.13 -6.17 36.41
CA ASN A 84 -2.16 -5.98 35.39
C ASN A 84 -3.35 -5.17 35.92
N VAL A 85 -3.82 -5.46 37.14
CA VAL A 85 -4.92 -4.71 37.78
C VAL A 85 -4.50 -3.27 38.02
N ALA A 86 -3.29 -3.02 38.54
CA ALA A 86 -2.77 -1.68 38.74
C ALA A 86 -2.64 -0.90 37.42
N ASN A 87 -2.12 -1.56 36.37
CA ASN A 87 -2.02 -0.98 35.04
C ASN A 87 -3.39 -0.68 34.44
N GLN A 88 -4.38 -1.55 34.65
CA GLN A 88 -5.74 -1.34 34.17
C GLN A 88 -6.37 -0.11 34.85
N ALA A 89 -6.24 0.01 36.17
CA ALA A 89 -6.72 1.18 36.90
C ALA A 89 -6.06 2.49 36.43
N ALA A 90 -4.75 2.46 36.16
CA ALA A 90 -4.03 3.61 35.63
C ALA A 90 -4.48 3.97 34.20
N LYS A 91 -4.66 2.98 33.33
CA LYS A 91 -5.18 3.17 31.97
C LYS A 91 -6.57 3.80 32.00
N GLU A 92 -7.47 3.28 32.82
CA GLU A 92 -8.83 3.81 32.94
C GLU A 92 -8.84 5.24 33.48
N SER A 93 -7.99 5.54 34.47
CA SER A 93 -7.84 6.91 34.98
C SER A 93 -7.37 7.87 33.89
N ASN A 94 -6.35 7.48 33.13
CA ASN A 94 -5.82 8.29 32.04
C ASN A 94 -6.85 8.46 30.91
N ALA A 95 -7.59 7.41 30.58
CA ALA A 95 -8.66 7.47 29.58
C ALA A 95 -9.78 8.42 30.00
N ARG A 96 -10.20 8.40 31.27
CA ARG A 96 -11.18 9.36 31.81
C ARG A 96 -10.70 10.80 31.71
N GLU A 97 -9.44 11.04 32.05
CA GLU A 97 -8.82 12.37 31.96
C GLU A 97 -8.73 12.86 30.52
N LEU A 98 -8.34 11.98 29.59
CA LEU A 98 -8.25 12.31 28.18
C LEU A 98 -9.62 12.60 27.58
N ALA A 99 -10.63 11.76 27.88
CA ALA A 99 -12.02 11.98 27.45
C ALA A 99 -12.57 13.32 27.97
N ARG A 100 -12.22 13.71 29.21
CA ARG A 100 -12.58 15.03 29.74
C ARG A 100 -11.92 16.17 28.95
N ARG A 101 -10.63 16.05 28.64
CA ARG A 101 -9.90 17.05 27.85
C ARG A 101 -10.46 17.16 26.43
N ASP A 102 -10.71 16.03 25.77
CA ASP A 102 -11.25 15.99 24.42
C ASP A 102 -12.66 16.59 24.36
N LYS A 103 -13.49 16.34 25.38
CA LYS A 103 -14.78 17.02 25.51
C LYS A 103 -14.61 18.53 25.62
N ASN A 104 -13.71 19.01 26.48
CA ASN A 104 -13.46 20.44 26.64
C ASN A 104 -12.95 21.09 25.35
N VAL A 105 -12.03 20.43 24.65
CA VAL A 105 -11.49 20.90 23.37
C VAL A 105 -12.62 20.97 22.32
N ARG A 106 -13.43 19.91 22.19
CA ARG A 106 -14.58 19.90 21.28
C ARG A 106 -15.56 21.03 21.60
N ASP A 107 -15.93 21.21 22.87
CA ASP A 107 -16.87 22.25 23.28
C ASP A 107 -16.31 23.66 23.02
N LEU A 108 -15.01 23.87 23.23
CA LEU A 108 -14.32 25.11 22.86
C LEU A 108 -14.39 25.37 21.35
N TYR A 109 -14.04 24.40 20.51
CA TYR A 109 -14.12 24.57 19.05
C TYR A 109 -15.55 24.80 18.56
N LYS A 110 -16.55 24.14 19.16
CA LYS A 110 -17.97 24.40 18.88
C LYS A 110 -18.34 25.85 19.23
N SER A 111 -17.86 26.37 20.36
CA SER A 111 -18.13 27.75 20.75
C SER A 111 -17.51 28.77 19.77
N ILE A 112 -16.26 28.57 19.36
CA ILE A 112 -15.58 29.40 18.36
C ILE A 112 -16.29 29.35 17.01
N GLY A 113 -16.72 28.17 16.57
CA GLY A 113 -17.50 28.01 15.34
C GLY A 113 -18.81 28.78 15.37
N ARG A 114 -19.57 28.69 16.47
CA ARG A 114 -20.83 29.45 16.64
C ARG A 114 -20.59 30.96 16.64
N MET A 115 -19.55 31.43 17.33
CA MET A 115 -19.17 32.86 17.33
C MET A 115 -18.74 33.36 15.95
N SER A 116 -18.16 32.49 15.13
CA SER A 116 -17.75 32.80 13.75
C SER A 116 -18.91 32.75 12.74
N GLY A 117 -20.15 32.51 13.21
CA GLY A 117 -21.35 32.43 12.37
C GLY A 117 -21.57 31.08 11.67
N MET A 118 -20.87 30.02 12.09
CA MET A 118 -21.01 28.67 11.55
C MET A 118 -22.13 27.90 12.27
N ASP A 119 -22.98 27.18 11.52
CA ASP A 119 -23.99 26.27 12.07
C ASP A 119 -23.38 24.92 12.46
N VAL A 120 -22.78 24.92 13.65
CA VAL A 120 -22.07 23.76 14.22
C VAL A 120 -23.01 22.58 14.50
N ASP A 121 -24.28 22.84 14.82
CA ASP A 121 -25.25 21.79 15.17
C ASP A 121 -25.81 21.08 13.93
N LYS A 122 -25.90 21.78 12.79
CA LYS A 122 -26.13 21.16 11.48
C LYS A 122 -24.93 20.30 11.06
N ILE A 123 -23.71 20.83 11.17
CA ILE A 123 -22.48 20.10 10.81
C ILE A 123 -22.33 18.83 11.66
N ALA A 124 -22.60 18.89 12.96
CA ALA A 124 -22.52 17.71 13.83
C ALA A 124 -23.51 16.62 13.40
N ARG A 125 -24.76 16.98 13.07
CA ARG A 125 -25.76 16.01 12.60
C ARG A 125 -25.40 15.37 11.26
N GLU A 126 -24.85 16.16 10.33
CA GLU A 126 -24.39 15.66 9.04
C GLU A 126 -23.20 14.71 9.22
N ALA A 127 -22.24 15.06 10.08
CA ALA A 127 -21.10 14.21 10.43
C ALA A 127 -21.55 12.89 11.08
N ASP A 128 -22.46 12.92 12.05
CA ASP A 128 -22.97 11.72 12.71
C ASP A 128 -23.67 10.77 11.71
N ALA A 129 -24.42 11.33 10.75
CA ALA A 129 -25.08 10.57 9.70
C ALA A 129 -24.08 9.95 8.70
N GLU A 130 -23.04 10.70 8.32
CA GLU A 130 -21.97 10.20 7.47
C GLU A 130 -21.16 9.10 8.16
N ASP A 131 -20.83 9.27 9.44
CA ASP A 131 -20.03 8.31 10.19
C ASP A 131 -20.80 7.01 10.43
N ALA A 132 -22.11 7.09 10.71
CA ALA A 132 -22.98 5.92 10.73
C ALA A 132 -23.04 5.18 9.38
N ALA A 133 -23.08 5.92 8.27
CA ALA A 133 -23.06 5.34 6.93
C ALA A 133 -21.71 4.68 6.61
N LYS A 134 -20.59 5.33 6.97
CA LYS A 134 -19.23 4.78 6.82
C LYS A 134 -19.05 3.51 7.65
N ALA A 135 -19.45 3.52 8.93
CA ALA A 135 -19.38 2.36 9.81
C ALA A 135 -20.19 1.18 9.27
N LYS A 136 -21.40 1.43 8.74
CA LYS A 136 -22.20 0.39 8.08
C LYS A 136 -21.48 -0.18 6.85
N ALA A 137 -20.97 0.68 5.98
CA ALA A 137 -20.26 0.26 4.78
C ALA A 137 -18.96 -0.52 5.10
N GLU A 138 -18.25 -0.13 6.16
CA GLU A 138 -17.07 -0.84 6.64
C GLU A 138 -17.42 -2.21 7.20
N ARG A 139 -18.47 -2.31 8.03
CA ARG A 139 -18.99 -3.60 8.51
C ARG A 139 -19.36 -4.52 7.36
N GLU A 140 -20.05 -4.00 6.34
CA GLU A 140 -20.41 -4.78 5.14
C GLU A 140 -19.16 -5.27 4.38
N ARG A 141 -18.12 -4.42 4.26
CA ARG A 141 -16.84 -4.80 3.64
C ARG A 141 -16.11 -5.87 4.44
N VAL A 142 -16.05 -5.74 5.77
CA VAL A 142 -15.43 -6.72 6.66
C VAL A 142 -16.16 -8.05 6.54
N ILE A 143 -17.50 -8.04 6.61
CA ILE A 143 -18.33 -9.25 6.44
C ILE A 143 -18.10 -9.90 5.07
N ALA A 144 -18.03 -9.12 3.99
CA ALA A 144 -17.76 -9.65 2.65
C ALA A 144 -16.35 -10.28 2.54
N THR A 145 -15.38 -9.68 3.21
CA THR A 145 -13.99 -10.19 3.27
C THR A 145 -13.92 -11.50 4.06
N LEU A 146 -14.58 -11.57 5.22
CA LEU A 146 -14.66 -12.78 6.04
C LEU A 146 -15.37 -13.93 5.33
N LYS A 147 -16.47 -13.65 4.60
CA LYS A 147 -17.15 -14.64 3.75
C LYS A 147 -16.27 -15.18 2.63
N ARG A 148 -15.48 -14.31 1.98
CA ARG A 148 -14.50 -14.72 0.95
C ARG A 148 -13.39 -15.59 1.53
N GLY A 149 -13.01 -15.36 2.79
CA GLY A 149 -12.02 -16.14 3.53
C GLY A 149 -12.52 -17.47 4.11
N GLY A 150 -13.79 -17.86 3.88
CA GLY A 150 -14.32 -19.16 4.29
C GLY A 150 -14.84 -19.24 5.73
N ILE A 151 -15.01 -18.11 6.44
CA ILE A 151 -15.60 -18.09 7.78
C ILE A 151 -17.13 -18.12 7.67
N ALA A 152 -17.74 -19.24 8.07
CA ALA A 152 -19.17 -19.52 7.87
C ALA A 152 -20.12 -18.69 8.75
N ASN A 153 -19.64 -18.03 9.82
CA ASN A 153 -20.47 -17.19 10.68
C ASN A 153 -19.80 -15.82 10.96
N PRO A 154 -20.07 -14.79 10.13
CA PRO A 154 -19.40 -13.49 10.21
C PRO A 154 -19.84 -12.63 11.39
N THR A 155 -20.89 -13.03 12.12
CA THR A 155 -21.42 -12.35 13.31
C THR A 155 -20.64 -12.66 14.60
N LEU A 156 -19.65 -13.57 14.55
CA LEU A 156 -18.80 -13.94 15.69
C LEU A 156 -17.44 -13.21 15.68
N ALA A 157 -17.20 -12.32 14.72
CA ALA A 157 -16.07 -11.40 14.81
C ALA A 157 -16.29 -10.49 16.04
N PRO A 158 -15.26 -10.27 16.89
CA PRO A 158 -15.43 -9.52 18.12
C PRO A 158 -16.02 -8.14 17.80
N ASP A 159 -17.05 -7.75 18.55
CA ASP A 159 -17.71 -6.46 18.41
C ASP A 159 -16.64 -5.36 18.44
N ILE A 160 -16.44 -4.74 17.28
CA ILE A 160 -15.55 -3.58 17.05
C ILE A 160 -16.11 -2.30 17.69
N ASP A 161 -17.08 -2.43 18.61
CA ASP A 161 -17.68 -1.36 19.40
C ASP A 161 -17.27 -1.45 20.89
N GLY A 162 -16.28 -2.29 21.23
CA GLY A 162 -15.75 -2.46 22.59
C GLY A 162 -14.60 -1.52 22.98
N GLN A 163 -14.63 -0.25 22.57
CA GLN A 163 -13.77 0.82 23.12
C GLN A 163 -14.59 2.06 23.45
#